data_AF-A0A7K8NRZ1-F1
#
_entry.id   AF-A0A7K8NRZ1-F1
#
_cell.length_a   1.000
_cell.length_b   1.000
_cell.length_c   1.000
_cell.angle_alpha   90.00
_cell.angle_beta   90.00
_cell.angle_gamma   90.00
#
_symmetry.space_group_name_H-M   'P 1'
#
loop_
_entity.id
_entity.type
_entity.pdbx_description
1 polymer ?
#
loop_
_entity_poly.entity_id
_entity_poly.type
_entity_poly.pdbx_seq_one_letter_code
_entity_poly.pdbx_strand_id
1 'polypeptide(L)'
;LSQQHREFYRDKTGTLHVVPYFVLPAKEKERYPHPLDLPPLSGKTRWHLFRVSPENLRTHQTFPSGKRVTSQEREKRDSFFEYRA
;
A
#
# COMPACT_ATOMS: atom_id res chain seq x y z
N LEU A 1 -10.95 -17.60 3.22
CA LEU A 1 -11.45 -18.13 4.51
C LEU A 1 -11.89 -19.60 4.40
N SER A 2 -12.57 -20.01 3.32
CA SER A 2 -13.01 -21.40 3.09
C SER A 2 -11.91 -22.46 3.12
N GLN A 3 -10.69 -22.16 2.63
CA GLN A 3 -9.58 -23.13 2.65
C GLN A 3 -9.01 -23.41 4.04
N GLN A 4 -9.00 -22.42 4.95
CA GLN A 4 -8.50 -22.62 6.32
C GLN A 4 -9.34 -23.69 7.04
N HIS A 5 -10.64 -23.75 6.76
CA HIS A 5 -11.55 -24.73 7.35
C HIS A 5 -11.32 -26.15 6.82
N ARG A 6 -10.67 -26.32 5.66
CA ARG A 6 -10.37 -27.64 5.08
C ARG A 6 -9.38 -28.44 5.92
N GLU A 7 -8.42 -27.77 6.55
CA GLU A 7 -7.43 -28.41 7.42
C GLU A 7 -8.08 -29.01 8.67
N PHE A 8 -9.15 -28.40 9.17
CA PHE A 8 -9.88 -28.89 10.34
C PHE A 8 -10.65 -30.19 10.09
N TYR A 9 -10.91 -30.55 8.83
CA TYR A 9 -11.54 -31.83 8.48
C TYR A 9 -10.53 -32.97 8.26
N ARG A 10 -9.23 -32.71 8.45
CA ARG A 10 -8.20 -33.76 8.41
C ARG A 10 -8.03 -34.33 9.81
N ASP A 11 -8.11 -35.65 9.93
CA ASP A 11 -7.72 -36.32 11.17
C ASP A 11 -6.21 -36.20 11.43
N LYS A 12 -5.81 -36.41 12.69
CA LYS A 12 -4.39 -36.37 13.12
C LYS A 12 -3.51 -37.37 12.37
N THR A 13 -4.11 -38.45 11.84
CA THR A 13 -3.49 -39.47 11.00
C THR A 13 -3.42 -39.11 9.52
N GLY A 14 -3.99 -37.97 9.09
CA GLY A 14 -4.02 -37.53 7.70
C GLY A 14 -5.01 -38.29 6.81
N THR A 15 -5.75 -39.25 7.38
CA THR A 15 -6.78 -40.04 6.70
C THR A 15 -8.06 -39.22 6.51
N LEU A 16 -8.59 -39.21 5.29
CA LEU A 16 -9.88 -38.57 4.99
C LEU A 16 -10.99 -39.61 5.06
N HIS A 17 -11.86 -39.53 6.07
CA HIS A 17 -13.08 -40.33 6.10
C HIS A 17 -14.10 -39.73 5.12
N VAL A 18 -14.33 -40.43 4.02
CA VAL A 18 -15.32 -40.04 3.01
C VAL A 18 -16.72 -40.34 3.56
N VAL A 19 -17.31 -39.36 4.25
CA VAL A 19 -18.71 -39.45 4.70
C VAL A 19 -19.61 -39.15 3.49
N PRO A 20 -20.59 -40.01 3.16
CA PRO A 20 -21.37 -39.91 1.90
C PRO A 20 -22.07 -38.57 1.66
N TYR A 21 -22.44 -37.87 2.74
CA TYR A 21 -23.19 -36.62 2.67
C TYR A 21 -22.32 -35.37 2.90
N PHE A 22 -21.02 -35.55 3.15
CA PHE A 22 -20.12 -34.45 3.46
C PHE A 22 -19.21 -34.16 2.25
N VAL A 23 -19.60 -33.18 1.45
CA VAL A 23 -18.80 -32.74 0.29
C VAL A 23 -17.77 -31.71 0.75
N LEU A 24 -16.49 -32.09 0.73
CA LEU A 24 -15.40 -31.14 0.99
C LEU A 24 -15.33 -30.08 -0.12
N PRO A 25 -15.14 -28.80 0.22
CA PRO A 25 -14.85 -27.77 -0.77
C PRO A 25 -13.63 -28.15 -1.62
N ALA A 26 -13.79 -28.07 -2.95
CA ALA A 26 -12.72 -28.35 -3.90
C ALA A 26 -11.47 -27.51 -3.58
N LYS A 27 -10.26 -28.06 -3.82
CA LYS A 27 -9.02 -27.28 -3.63
C LYS A 27 -9.07 -26.18 -4.68
N GLU A 28 -9.12 -24.91 -4.29
CA GLU A 28 -8.97 -23.85 -5.28
C GLU A 28 -7.57 -23.97 -5.88
N LYS A 29 -7.46 -23.63 -7.17
CA LYS A 29 -6.17 -23.61 -7.86
C LYS A 29 -5.28 -22.56 -7.20
N GLU A 30 -4.00 -22.88 -7.03
CA GLU A 30 -3.00 -21.93 -6.54
C GLU A 30 -2.95 -20.73 -7.51
N ARG A 31 -3.58 -19.62 -7.09
CA ARG A 31 -3.48 -18.34 -7.77
C ARG A 31 -2.29 -17.62 -7.18
N TYR A 32 -1.23 -17.51 -7.98
CA TYR A 32 -0.21 -16.52 -7.71
C TYR A 32 -0.80 -15.16 -8.07
N PRO A 33 -0.75 -14.16 -7.15
CA PRO A 33 -1.15 -12.81 -7.51
C PRO A 33 -0.28 -12.36 -8.69
N HIS A 34 -0.89 -11.66 -9.65
CA HIS A 34 -0.10 -11.08 -10.73
C HIS A 34 0.92 -10.13 -10.09
N PRO A 35 2.17 -10.02 -10.59
CA PRO A 35 3.12 -9.02 -10.07
C PRO A 35 2.63 -7.57 -10.11
N LEU A 36 1.52 -7.30 -10.81
CA LEU A 36 0.86 -5.99 -10.90
C LEU A 36 -0.41 -5.90 -10.04
N ASP A 37 -0.84 -7.00 -9.43
CA ASP A 37 -1.88 -7.00 -8.40
C ASP A 37 -1.28 -6.44 -7.10
N LEU A 38 -1.23 -5.11 -7.05
CA LEU A 38 -0.85 -4.42 -5.83
C LEU A 38 -1.98 -4.58 -4.81
N PRO A 39 -1.67 -4.93 -3.55
CA PRO A 39 -2.68 -4.95 -2.51
C PRO A 39 -3.29 -3.55 -2.34
N PRO A 40 -4.56 -3.44 -1.90
CA PRO A 40 -5.19 -2.15 -1.67
C PRO A 40 -4.33 -1.32 -0.70
N LEU A 41 -3.90 -0.15 -1.17
CA LEU A 41 -3.08 0.76 -0.38
C LEU A 41 -3.89 1.29 0.81
N SER A 42 -3.26 1.34 1.98
CA SER A 42 -3.81 2.06 3.13
C SER A 42 -4.07 3.52 2.78
N GLY A 43 -5.11 4.12 3.35
CA GLY A 43 -5.43 5.53 3.16
C GLY A 43 -4.24 6.44 3.45
N LYS A 44 -3.46 6.14 4.51
CA LYS A 44 -2.23 6.89 4.84
C LYS A 44 -1.19 6.82 3.72
N THR A 45 -0.96 5.64 3.16
CA THR A 45 0.00 5.42 2.06
C THR A 45 -0.45 6.15 0.80
N ARG A 46 -1.74 6.05 0.47
CA ARG A 46 -2.33 6.76 -0.67
C ARG A 46 -2.20 8.28 -0.54
N TRP A 47 -2.47 8.83 0.64
CA TRP A 47 -2.27 10.25 0.95
C TRP A 47 -0.82 10.70 0.85
N HIS A 48 0.12 9.88 1.31
CA HIS A 48 1.53 10.18 1.18
C HIS A 48 1.96 10.22 -0.30
N LEU A 49 1.67 9.16 -1.06
CA LEU A 49 1.97 9.07 -2.49
C LEU A 49 1.39 10.24 -3.29
N PHE A 50 0.14 10.63 -2.98
CA PHE A 50 -0.48 11.78 -3.62
C PHE A 50 0.32 13.08 -3.38
N ARG A 51 0.77 13.33 -2.13
CA ARG A 51 1.54 14.55 -1.80
C ARG A 51 2.94 14.59 -2.40
N VAL A 52 3.59 13.43 -2.57
CA VAL A 52 4.94 13.35 -3.13
C VAL A 52 4.95 13.21 -4.64
N SER A 53 3.78 13.04 -5.27
CA SER A 53 3.67 12.95 -6.73
C SER A 53 4.27 14.20 -7.38
N PRO A 54 5.12 14.05 -8.41
CA PRO A 54 5.69 15.18 -9.13
C PRO A 54 4.65 16.17 -9.67
N GLU A 55 3.47 15.67 -10.03
CA GLU A 55 2.34 16.48 -10.51
C GLU A 55 1.76 17.40 -9.41
N ASN A 56 1.88 16.99 -8.15
CA ASN A 56 1.36 17.73 -6.99
C ASN A 56 2.45 18.55 -6.28
N LEU A 57 3.68 18.55 -6.79
CA LEU A 57 4.75 19.40 -6.27
C LEU A 57 4.35 20.87 -6.48
N ARG A 58 4.22 21.59 -5.36
CA ARG A 58 3.99 23.03 -5.41
C ARG A 58 5.20 23.70 -6.06
N THR A 59 4.97 24.35 -7.20
CA THR A 59 5.99 25.15 -7.89
C THR A 59 6.40 26.39 -7.09
N HIS A 60 5.50 26.88 -6.21
CA HIS A 60 5.70 28.09 -5.43
C HIS A 60 5.21 27.94 -3.98
N GLN A 61 5.90 28.57 -3.04
CA GLN A 61 5.45 28.78 -1.66
C GLN A 61 4.72 30.13 -1.57
N THR A 62 3.53 30.17 -0.97
CA THR A 62 2.81 31.43 -0.72
C THR A 62 2.98 31.82 0.76
N PHE A 63 3.46 33.03 1.01
CA PHE A 63 3.61 33.58 2.35
C PHE A 63 2.29 34.16 2.88
N PRO A 64 2.13 34.34 4.20
CA PRO A 64 0.97 35.02 4.78
C PRO A 64 0.73 36.43 4.22
N SER A 65 1.80 37.08 3.73
CA SER A 65 1.75 38.36 3.03
C SER A 65 1.17 38.28 1.60
N GLY A 66 0.81 37.10 1.13
CA GLY A 66 0.34 36.85 -0.24
C GLY A 66 1.45 36.74 -1.28
N LYS A 67 2.72 37.02 -0.92
CA LYS A 67 3.85 36.87 -1.84
C LYS A 67 4.07 35.40 -2.19
N ARG A 68 4.24 35.12 -3.49
CA ARG A 68 4.61 33.80 -4.01
C ARG A 68 6.10 33.77 -4.30
N VAL A 69 6.76 32.72 -3.83
CA VAL A 69 8.20 32.51 -3.99
C VAL A 69 8.42 31.19 -4.70
N THR A 70 9.26 31.22 -5.73
CA THR A 70 9.60 30.05 -6.54
C THR A 70 10.48 29.06 -5.77
N SER A 71 10.59 27.83 -6.28
CA SER A 71 11.53 26.84 -5.75
C SER A 71 12.97 27.35 -5.74
N GLN A 72 13.41 28.05 -6.80
CA GLN A 72 14.76 28.58 -6.93
C GLN A 72 15.07 29.68 -5.91
N GLU A 73 14.15 30.63 -5.70
CA GLU A 73 14.32 31.68 -4.69
C GLU A 73 14.32 31.10 -3.27
N ARG A 74 13.47 30.09 -3.04
CA ARG A 74 13.46 29.35 -1.78
C ARG A 74 14.81 28.65 -1.53
N GLU A 75 15.36 27.96 -2.52
CA GLU A 75 16.64 27.26 -2.39
C GLU A 75 17.79 28.23 -2.06
N LYS A 76 17.84 29.38 -2.73
CA LYS A 76 18.79 30.46 -2.40
C LYS A 76 18.62 30.93 -0.96
N ARG A 77 17.39 31.17 -0.51
CA ARG A 77 17.11 31.55 0.88
C ARG A 77 17.57 30.47 1.86
N ASP A 78 17.20 29.21 1.61
CA ASP A 78 17.49 28.09 2.52
C ASP A 78 19.01 27.90 2.62
N SER A 79 19.76 27.99 1.50
CA SER A 79 21.24 27.96 1.51
C SER A 79 21.87 29.06 2.37
N PHE A 80 21.30 30.27 2.37
CA PHE A 80 21.81 31.38 3.18
C PHE A 80 21.72 31.09 4.70
N PHE A 81 20.69 30.35 5.14
CA PHE A 81 20.53 29.98 6.54
C PHE A 81 21.39 28.77 6.93
N GLU A 82 21.58 27.79 6.03
CA GLU A 82 22.48 26.65 6.26
C GLU A 82 23.92 27.08 6.52
N TYR A 83 24.45 28.08 5.79
CA TYR A 83 25.81 28.58 6.00
C TYR A 83 25.97 29.50 7.23
N ARG A 84 24.89 29.84 7.93
CA ARG A 84 24.91 30.68 9.14
C ARG A 84 24.74 29.88 10.44
N ALA A 85 24.33 28.61 10.35
CA ALA A 85 24.17 27.70 11.49
C ALA A 85 25.51 27.05 11.85
#